data_AF-A0A921ZF73-F1
#
_entry.id   AF-A0A921ZF73-F1
#
_cell.length_a   1.000
_cell.length_b   1.000
_cell.length_c   1.000
_cell.angle_alpha   90.00
_cell.angle_beta   90.00
_cell.angle_gamma   90.00
#
_symmetry.space_group_name_H-M   'P 1'
#
loop_
_entity.id
_entity.type
_entity.pdbx_description
1 polymer ?
#
loop_
_entity_poly.entity_id
_entity_poly.type
_entity_poly.pdbx_seq_one_letter_code
_entity_poly.pdbx_strand_id
1 'polypeptide(L)'
;MDPEAFLDLANQVIKLKMYPYFDIAHSLLCALAVREDLGAGAQAFSRKHPLSCWLSTMLVIFAGGMVVNGLLGEPILAPLKNTPQLVIGTVTWYIVFYTPFDVGYKVAKFLPVKVVASAMKEIYRAKKVYDGVSHAAKLYPNAYVIMIIVGTLKGNGAGFTKLVERLIRGAWTPTAMETMQPSFYTKASLVASVIFVLDKKTDLISAPHALVYFGIVIFFVYFKLSSILLGIHDPFVPFENLFCALFLGGIWDSLAKLLGKGQPKEETKDAKKTN
;
A
#
# COMPACT_ATOMS: atom_id res chain seq x y z
N MET A 1 10.79 12.56 27.17
CA MET A 1 11.89 12.73 26.19
C MET A 1 12.13 14.22 26.08
N ASP A 2 13.39 14.65 26.15
CA ASP A 2 13.77 16.05 25.93
C ASP A 2 13.33 16.48 24.51
N PRO A 3 12.65 17.64 24.32
CA PRO A 3 12.26 18.12 23.00
C PRO A 3 13.41 18.16 21.98
N GLU A 4 14.63 18.46 22.42
CA GLU A 4 15.82 18.44 21.57
C GLU A 4 16.16 17.02 21.10
N ALA A 5 16.18 16.06 22.03
CA ALA A 5 16.42 14.65 21.70
C ALA A 5 15.36 14.08 20.74
N PHE A 6 14.10 14.53 20.85
CA PHE A 6 13.03 14.13 19.94
C PHE A 6 13.23 14.71 18.54
N LEU A 7 13.65 15.97 18.44
CA LEU A 7 13.96 16.61 17.16
C LEU A 7 15.19 15.98 16.49
N ASP A 8 16.22 15.65 17.26
CA ASP A 8 17.41 14.96 16.75
C ASP A 8 17.07 13.58 16.20
N LEU A 9 16.24 12.82 16.91
CA LEU A 9 15.74 11.54 16.42
C LEU A 9 14.96 11.70 15.10
N ALA A 10 14.07 12.69 15.02
CA ALA A 10 13.31 12.98 13.80
C ALA A 10 14.24 13.32 12.62
N ASN A 11 15.28 14.11 12.86
CA ASN A 11 16.31 14.46 11.88
C ASN A 11 17.17 13.26 11.44
N GLN A 12 17.37 12.27 12.30
CA GLN A 12 18.03 11.02 11.91
C GLN A 12 17.11 10.16 11.05
N VAL A 13 15.83 10.04 11.41
CA VAL A 13 14.85 9.20 10.70
C VAL A 13 14.65 9.65 9.25
N ILE A 14 14.59 10.96 8.98
CA ILE A 14 14.46 11.46 7.61
C ILE A 14 15.71 11.19 6.73
N LYS A 15 16.88 11.02 7.36
CA LYS A 15 18.17 10.74 6.70
C LYS A 15 18.48 9.26 6.58
N LEU A 16 17.61 8.37 7.08
CA LEU A 16 17.82 6.92 6.99
C LEU A 16 17.97 6.47 5.53
N LYS A 17 19.03 5.69 5.28
CA LYS A 17 19.22 5.04 3.98
C LYS A 17 18.31 3.82 3.90
N MET A 18 17.46 3.78 2.88
CA MET A 18 16.53 2.66 2.67
C MET A 18 17.26 1.39 2.20
N TYR A 19 18.30 1.56 1.39
CA TYR A 19 19.14 0.46 0.93
C TYR A 19 20.14 0.03 2.01
N PRO A 20 20.40 -1.28 2.21
CA PRO A 20 19.69 -2.42 1.61
C PRO A 20 18.55 -2.95 2.49
N TYR A 21 18.54 -2.63 3.79
CA TYR A 21 17.72 -3.34 4.77
C TYR A 21 16.21 -3.11 4.59
N PHE A 22 15.79 -1.87 4.34
CA PHE A 22 14.37 -1.56 4.10
C PHE A 22 13.90 -2.11 2.74
N ASP A 23 14.80 -2.13 1.75
CA ASP A 23 14.54 -2.76 0.44
C ASP A 23 14.32 -4.27 0.58
N ILE A 24 15.13 -4.95 1.40
CA ILE A 24 14.96 -6.39 1.70
C ILE A 24 13.62 -6.61 2.39
N ALA A 25 13.29 -5.84 3.44
CA ALA A 25 12.03 -5.98 4.18
C ALA A 25 10.80 -5.76 3.29
N HIS A 26 10.82 -4.72 2.46
CA HIS A 26 9.75 -4.46 1.48
C HIS A 26 9.63 -5.58 0.46
N SER A 27 10.76 -5.99 -0.15
CA SER A 27 10.79 -7.07 -1.14
C SER A 27 10.29 -8.40 -0.56
N LEU A 28 10.65 -8.69 0.70
CA LEU A 28 10.25 -9.90 1.41
C LEU A 28 8.74 -9.97 1.59
N LEU A 29 8.16 -8.88 2.09
CA LEU A 29 6.71 -8.81 2.30
C LEU A 29 5.93 -8.75 0.99
N CYS A 30 6.50 -8.17 -0.08
CA CYS A 30 5.90 -8.21 -1.41
C CYS A 30 5.91 -9.62 -2.00
N ALA A 31 7.05 -10.32 -1.95
CA ALA A 31 7.15 -11.71 -2.42
C ALA A 31 6.23 -12.65 -1.60
N LEU A 32 6.14 -12.46 -0.28
CA LEU A 32 5.18 -13.16 0.56
C LEU A 32 3.73 -12.89 0.14
N ALA A 33 3.37 -11.63 -0.11
CA ALA A 33 2.01 -11.29 -0.53
C ALA A 33 1.63 -11.97 -1.85
N VAL A 34 2.53 -11.99 -2.84
CA VAL A 34 2.32 -12.69 -4.13
C VAL A 34 2.15 -14.20 -3.90
N ARG A 35 2.97 -14.78 -3.03
CA ARG A 35 2.91 -16.21 -2.72
C ARG A 35 1.63 -16.58 -1.98
N GLU A 36 1.19 -15.76 -1.02
CA GLU A 36 -0.06 -15.95 -0.29
C GLU A 36 -1.27 -15.78 -1.21
N ASP A 37 -1.22 -14.86 -2.18
CA ASP A 37 -2.26 -14.64 -3.18
C ASP A 37 -2.45 -15.84 -4.13
N LEU A 38 -1.36 -16.51 -4.47
CA LEU A 38 -1.36 -17.75 -5.25
C LEU A 38 -1.90 -18.97 -4.47
N GLY A 39 -2.00 -18.88 -3.14
CA GLY A 39 -2.55 -19.93 -2.29
C GLY A 39 -1.82 -21.28 -2.40
N ALA A 40 -2.59 -22.38 -2.30
CA ALA A 40 -2.04 -23.75 -2.31
C ALA A 40 -1.30 -24.10 -3.62
N GLY A 41 -1.65 -23.45 -4.73
CA GLY A 41 -1.03 -23.66 -6.04
C GLY A 41 0.29 -22.93 -6.25
N ALA A 42 0.77 -22.14 -5.27
CA ALA A 42 1.91 -21.25 -5.47
C ALA A 42 3.19 -21.94 -5.94
N GLN A 43 3.53 -23.09 -5.36
CA GLN A 43 4.72 -23.86 -5.71
C GLN A 43 4.60 -24.52 -7.10
N ALA A 44 3.43 -25.07 -7.43
CA ALA A 44 3.18 -25.65 -8.74
C ALA A 44 3.25 -24.58 -9.83
N PHE A 45 2.65 -23.41 -9.57
CA PHE A 45 2.68 -22.27 -10.48
C PHE A 45 4.10 -21.73 -10.68
N SER A 46 4.86 -21.49 -9.60
CA SER A 46 6.20 -20.90 -9.71
C SER A 46 7.16 -21.80 -10.49
N ARG A 47 7.04 -23.13 -10.34
CA ARG A 47 7.87 -24.10 -11.08
C ARG A 47 7.46 -24.24 -12.54
N LYS A 48 6.16 -24.16 -12.85
CA LYS A 48 5.65 -24.23 -14.22
C LYS A 48 5.87 -22.93 -14.99
N HIS A 49 5.78 -21.79 -14.31
CA HIS A 49 5.83 -20.45 -14.89
C HIS A 49 6.76 -19.49 -14.09
N PRO A 50 8.07 -19.79 -14.00
CA PRO A 50 8.99 -19.03 -13.14
C PRO A 50 9.12 -17.57 -13.55
N LEU A 51 9.15 -17.27 -14.85
CA LEU A 51 9.24 -15.89 -15.35
C LEU A 51 7.98 -15.07 -15.06
N SER A 52 6.79 -15.68 -15.15
CA SER A 52 5.52 -15.00 -14.79
C SER A 52 5.46 -14.74 -13.27
N CYS A 53 5.93 -15.69 -12.45
CA CYS A 53 6.03 -15.53 -11.00
C CYS A 53 7.02 -14.41 -10.61
N TRP A 54 8.20 -14.38 -11.23
CA TRP A 54 9.19 -13.32 -11.04
C TRP A 54 8.63 -11.96 -11.46
N LEU A 55 8.04 -11.86 -12.66
CA LEU A 55 7.46 -10.62 -13.19
C LEU A 55 6.35 -10.10 -12.28
N SER A 56 5.44 -10.98 -11.84
CA SER A 56 4.40 -10.64 -10.86
C SER A 56 4.99 -10.03 -9.59
N THR A 57 6.06 -10.63 -9.08
CA THR A 57 6.74 -10.16 -7.87
C THR A 57 7.42 -8.80 -8.09
N MET A 58 8.07 -8.60 -9.22
CA MET A 58 8.68 -7.30 -9.56
C MET A 58 7.61 -6.21 -9.72
N LEU A 59 6.47 -6.53 -10.33
CA LEU A 59 5.36 -5.59 -10.45
C LEU A 59 4.88 -5.15 -9.06
N VAL A 60 4.72 -6.07 -8.10
CA VAL A 60 4.32 -5.70 -6.73
C VAL A 60 5.39 -4.88 -6.00
N ILE A 61 6.68 -5.18 -6.20
CA ILE A 61 7.79 -4.46 -5.54
C ILE A 61 7.88 -3.01 -6.06
N PHE A 62 7.79 -2.83 -7.38
CA PHE A 62 8.00 -1.56 -8.07
C PHE A 62 6.70 -0.82 -8.43
N ALA A 63 5.53 -1.36 -8.08
CA ALA A 63 4.20 -0.85 -8.47
C ALA A 63 4.05 0.66 -8.28
N GLY A 64 4.41 1.17 -7.09
CA GLY A 64 4.26 2.59 -6.78
C GLY A 64 5.04 3.52 -7.72
N GLY A 65 6.23 3.09 -8.17
CA GLY A 65 7.00 3.83 -9.17
C GLY A 65 6.40 3.70 -10.56
N MET A 66 6.04 2.48 -10.98
CA MET A 66 5.52 2.21 -12.31
C MET A 66 4.19 2.93 -12.58
N VAL A 67 3.27 2.89 -11.61
CA VAL A 67 1.96 3.57 -11.70
C VAL A 67 2.15 5.09 -11.79
N VAL A 68 2.98 5.66 -10.91
CA VAL A 68 3.23 7.10 -10.90
C VAL A 68 3.90 7.56 -12.19
N ASN A 69 4.89 6.81 -12.69
CA ASN A 69 5.55 7.14 -13.95
C ASN A 69 4.55 7.12 -15.11
N GLY A 70 3.68 6.11 -15.18
CA GLY A 70 2.62 6.04 -16.18
C GLY A 70 1.68 7.25 -16.15
N LEU A 71 1.31 7.74 -14.96
CA LEU A 71 0.46 8.93 -14.82
C LEU A 71 1.18 10.25 -15.13
N LEU A 72 2.49 10.32 -14.88
CA LEU A 72 3.29 11.51 -15.14
C LEU A 72 3.84 11.57 -16.57
N GLY A 73 3.57 10.56 -17.40
CA GLY A 73 4.12 10.46 -18.76
C GLY A 73 5.61 10.11 -18.80
N GLU A 74 6.15 9.59 -17.71
CA GLU A 74 7.52 9.10 -17.61
C GLU A 74 7.63 7.64 -18.04
N PRO A 75 8.82 7.13 -18.38
CA PRO A 75 8.99 5.72 -18.73
C PRO A 75 8.52 4.81 -17.57
N ILE A 76 7.47 4.02 -17.80
CA ILE A 76 6.85 3.14 -16.80
C ILE A 76 7.87 2.17 -16.20
N LEU A 77 8.83 1.70 -17.01
CA LEU A 77 9.86 0.74 -16.59
C LEU A 77 11.08 1.40 -15.92
N ALA A 78 11.13 2.73 -15.78
CA ALA A 78 12.27 3.40 -15.16
C ALA A 78 12.64 2.89 -13.75
N PRO A 79 11.70 2.45 -12.88
CA PRO A 79 12.05 1.85 -11.59
C PRO A 79 12.98 0.63 -11.70
N LEU A 80 12.92 -0.13 -12.81
CA LEU A 80 13.78 -1.30 -13.04
C LEU A 80 15.24 -0.93 -13.34
N LYS A 81 15.54 0.34 -13.63
CA LYS A 81 16.92 0.82 -13.83
C LYS A 81 17.75 0.73 -12.54
N ASN A 82 17.11 0.67 -11.37
CA ASN A 82 17.81 0.50 -10.10
C ASN A 82 18.27 -0.95 -9.91
N THR A 83 19.42 -1.29 -10.51
CA THR A 83 20.00 -2.66 -10.47
C THR A 83 20.16 -3.21 -9.05
N PRO A 84 20.69 -2.47 -8.06
CA PRO A 84 20.77 -2.98 -6.69
C PRO A 84 19.42 -3.41 -6.11
N GLN A 85 18.38 -2.60 -6.30
CA GLN A 85 17.04 -2.92 -5.80
C GLN A 85 16.40 -4.09 -6.57
N LEU A 86 16.63 -4.16 -7.89
CA LEU A 86 16.17 -5.27 -8.72
C LEU A 86 16.81 -6.60 -8.32
N VAL A 87 18.11 -6.58 -7.97
CA VAL A 87 18.83 -7.76 -7.45
C VAL A 87 18.26 -8.17 -6.09
N ILE A 88 18.06 -7.25 -5.15
CA ILE A 88 17.41 -7.55 -3.86
C ILE A 88 16.03 -8.17 -4.06
N GLY A 89 15.21 -7.59 -4.94
CA GLY A 89 13.89 -8.12 -5.27
C GLY A 89 13.96 -9.54 -5.83
N THR A 90 14.87 -9.79 -6.76
CA THR A 90 15.05 -11.09 -7.41
C THR A 90 15.57 -12.15 -6.43
N VAL A 91 16.58 -11.82 -5.61
CA VAL A 91 17.10 -12.72 -4.58
C VAL A 91 16.01 -13.04 -3.56
N THR A 92 15.24 -12.04 -3.15
CA THR A 92 14.17 -12.22 -2.16
C THR A 92 13.02 -13.06 -2.71
N TRP A 93 12.63 -12.85 -3.97
CA TRP A 93 11.71 -13.73 -4.69
C TRP A 93 12.23 -15.17 -4.70
N TYR A 94 13.51 -15.36 -5.03
CA TYR A 94 14.11 -16.69 -5.07
C TYR A 94 14.07 -17.37 -3.70
N ILE A 95 14.44 -16.64 -2.64
CA ILE A 95 14.41 -17.11 -1.26
C ILE A 95 12.99 -17.54 -0.87
N VAL A 96 11.99 -16.71 -1.17
CA VAL A 96 10.61 -16.99 -0.78
C VAL A 96 10.04 -18.18 -1.55
N PHE A 97 10.39 -18.41 -2.82
CA PHE A 97 9.76 -19.46 -3.62
C PHE A 97 10.55 -20.78 -3.71
N TYR A 98 11.89 -20.77 -3.63
CA TYR A 98 12.70 -21.94 -4.02
C TYR A 98 13.69 -22.44 -2.98
N THR A 99 13.77 -21.85 -1.77
CA THR A 99 14.63 -22.41 -0.71
C THR A 99 14.25 -23.84 -0.37
N PRO A 100 15.23 -24.73 -0.10
CA PRO A 100 14.95 -26.10 0.30
C PRO A 100 14.12 -26.14 1.58
N PHE A 101 13.25 -27.14 1.70
CA PHE A 101 12.33 -27.34 2.84
C PHE A 101 11.40 -26.15 3.15
N ASP A 102 11.27 -25.22 2.19
CA ASP A 102 10.44 -24.03 2.30
C ASP A 102 10.85 -23.08 3.44
N VAL A 103 12.14 -23.08 3.78
CA VAL A 103 12.69 -22.32 4.92
C VAL A 103 12.46 -20.82 4.74
N GLY A 104 12.71 -20.26 3.56
CA GLY A 104 12.55 -18.83 3.30
C GLY A 104 11.12 -18.34 3.55
N TYR A 105 10.12 -19.08 3.08
CA TYR A 105 8.71 -18.77 3.34
C TYR A 105 8.35 -18.91 4.82
N LYS A 106 8.78 -20.00 5.48
CA LYS A 106 8.50 -20.24 6.90
C LYS A 106 9.11 -19.16 7.80
N VAL A 107 10.37 -18.79 7.56
CA VAL A 107 11.07 -17.72 8.30
C VAL A 107 10.39 -16.39 8.07
N ALA A 108 10.03 -16.06 6.83
CA ALA A 108 9.39 -14.78 6.53
C ALA A 108 7.96 -14.69 7.11
N LYS A 109 7.26 -15.83 7.26
CA LYS A 109 5.96 -15.92 7.92
C LYS A 109 6.05 -15.94 9.45
N PHE A 110 7.21 -16.27 10.02
CA PHE A 110 7.43 -16.29 11.46
C PHE A 110 7.15 -14.92 12.06
N LEU A 111 6.29 -14.87 13.08
CA LEU A 111 5.69 -13.63 13.56
C LEU A 111 6.73 -12.55 13.94
N PRO A 112 7.81 -12.84 14.70
CA PRO A 112 8.84 -11.85 15.00
C PRO A 112 9.49 -11.23 13.75
N VAL A 113 9.82 -12.06 12.75
CA VAL A 113 10.41 -11.60 11.48
C VAL A 113 9.40 -10.76 10.71
N LYS A 114 8.15 -11.22 10.62
CA LYS A 114 7.07 -10.52 9.94
C LYS A 114 6.78 -9.16 10.58
N VAL A 115 6.84 -9.06 11.91
CA VAL A 115 6.65 -7.81 12.68
C VAL A 115 7.76 -6.81 12.35
N VAL A 116 9.03 -7.22 12.45
CA VAL A 116 10.18 -6.34 12.14
C VAL A 116 10.15 -5.90 10.68
N ALA A 117 9.96 -6.83 9.75
CA ALA A 117 9.86 -6.51 8.33
C ALA A 117 8.68 -5.58 8.03
N SER A 118 7.57 -5.73 8.74
CA SER A 118 6.38 -4.86 8.57
C SER A 118 6.65 -3.44 9.05
N ALA A 119 7.27 -3.28 10.22
CA ALA A 119 7.66 -1.95 10.72
C ALA A 119 8.61 -1.25 9.74
N MET A 120 9.63 -1.96 9.25
CA MET A 120 10.55 -1.44 8.23
C MET A 120 9.83 -1.06 6.94
N LYS A 121 8.91 -1.90 6.45
CA LYS A 121 8.14 -1.60 5.25
C LYS A 121 7.29 -0.33 5.39
N GLU A 122 6.74 -0.06 6.57
CA GLU A 122 5.96 1.15 6.80
C GLU A 122 6.83 2.42 6.89
N ILE A 123 8.04 2.34 7.46
CA ILE A 123 9.04 3.42 7.36
C ILE A 123 9.35 3.70 5.88
N TYR A 124 9.55 2.65 5.09
CA TYR A 124 9.81 2.79 3.67
C TYR A 124 8.59 3.35 2.90
N ARG A 125 7.37 2.99 3.29
CA ARG A 125 6.14 3.57 2.73
C ARG A 125 6.08 5.07 2.95
N ALA A 126 6.31 5.55 4.17
CA ALA A 126 6.34 6.98 4.48
C ALA A 126 7.35 7.72 3.60
N LYS A 127 8.54 7.13 3.40
CA LYS A 127 9.55 7.67 2.49
C LYS A 127 9.05 7.75 1.04
N LYS A 128 8.42 6.68 0.52
CA LYS A 128 7.86 6.66 -0.84
C LYS A 128 6.78 7.72 -1.05
N VAL A 129 5.88 7.89 -0.07
CA VAL A 129 4.84 8.94 -0.11
C VAL A 129 5.48 10.32 -0.16
N TYR A 130 6.40 10.61 0.77
CA TYR A 130 7.12 11.89 0.83
C TYR A 130 7.89 12.20 -0.47
N ASP A 131 8.61 11.21 -1.00
CA ASP A 131 9.36 11.35 -2.25
C ASP A 131 8.41 11.51 -3.45
N GLY A 132 7.23 10.87 -3.43
CA GLY A 132 6.18 11.03 -4.43
C GLY A 132 5.60 12.45 -4.45
N VAL A 133 5.17 12.95 -3.29
CA VAL A 133 4.71 14.34 -3.14
C VAL A 133 5.81 15.31 -3.56
N SER A 134 7.04 15.08 -3.11
CA SER A 134 8.18 15.93 -3.45
C SER A 134 8.52 15.93 -4.93
N HIS A 135 8.36 14.79 -5.61
CA HIS A 135 8.54 14.67 -7.04
C HIS A 135 7.46 15.44 -7.82
N ALA A 136 6.19 15.19 -7.50
CA ALA A 136 5.06 15.89 -8.12
C ALA A 136 5.11 17.41 -7.87
N ALA A 137 5.56 17.83 -6.68
CA ALA A 137 5.69 19.25 -6.34
C ALA A 137 6.77 19.98 -7.15
N LYS A 138 7.77 19.26 -7.69
CA LYS A 138 8.77 19.82 -8.61
C LYS A 138 8.22 19.97 -10.02
N LEU A 139 7.44 18.98 -10.49
CA LEU A 139 6.86 18.98 -11.83
C LEU A 139 5.67 19.94 -11.95
N TYR A 140 4.81 19.98 -10.93
CA TYR A 140 3.56 20.76 -10.93
C TYR A 140 3.42 21.59 -9.65
N PRO A 141 4.19 22.67 -9.46
CA PRO A 141 4.29 23.37 -8.18
C PRO A 141 2.98 23.88 -7.56
N ASN A 142 1.95 24.12 -8.37
CA ASN A 142 0.66 24.68 -7.93
C ASN A 142 -0.47 23.64 -7.94
N ALA A 143 -0.24 22.42 -8.42
CA ALA A 143 -1.28 21.41 -8.56
C ALA A 143 -1.34 20.48 -7.34
N TYR A 144 -1.93 20.96 -6.24
CA TYR A 144 -2.00 20.21 -4.98
C TYR A 144 -2.66 18.83 -5.11
N VAL A 145 -3.72 18.74 -5.91
CA VAL A 145 -4.43 17.46 -6.15
C VAL A 145 -3.53 16.43 -6.81
N ILE A 146 -2.72 16.83 -7.80
CA ILE A 146 -1.76 15.94 -8.46
C ILE A 146 -0.72 15.45 -7.45
N MET A 147 -0.22 16.32 -6.58
CA MET A 147 0.73 15.93 -5.53
C MET A 147 0.14 14.88 -4.57
N ILE A 148 -1.11 15.09 -4.14
CA ILE A 148 -1.82 14.18 -3.24
C ILE A 148 -2.00 12.81 -3.91
N ILE A 149 -2.46 12.78 -5.16
CA ILE A 149 -2.67 11.54 -5.92
C ILE A 149 -1.34 10.80 -6.10
N VAL A 150 -0.28 11.48 -6.53
CA VAL A 150 1.03 10.87 -6.75
C VAL A 150 1.63 10.31 -5.45
N GLY A 151 1.53 11.05 -4.35
CA GLY A 151 1.96 10.59 -3.03
C GLY A 151 1.21 9.31 -2.60
N THR A 152 -0.11 9.30 -2.76
CA THR A 152 -0.98 8.17 -2.40
C THR A 152 -0.62 6.92 -3.20
N LEU A 153 -0.41 7.07 -4.50
CA LEU A 153 -0.06 5.97 -5.40
C LEU A 153 1.37 5.44 -5.16
N LYS A 154 2.33 6.30 -4.81
CA LYS A 154 3.64 5.81 -4.34
C LYS A 154 3.55 5.04 -3.04
N GLY A 155 2.62 5.42 -2.15
CA GLY A 155 2.37 4.76 -0.87
C GLY A 155 1.73 3.37 -0.99
N ASN A 156 0.78 3.17 -1.90
CA ASN A 156 0.09 1.88 -2.06
C ASN A 156 -0.11 1.41 -3.51
N GLY A 157 0.85 1.65 -4.40
CA GLY A 157 0.72 1.29 -5.82
C GLY A 157 0.43 -0.19 -6.07
N ALA A 158 0.91 -1.09 -5.20
CA ALA A 158 0.66 -2.52 -5.31
C ALA A 158 -0.83 -2.89 -5.22
N GLY A 159 -1.62 -2.14 -4.45
CA GLY A 159 -3.08 -2.32 -4.39
C GLY A 159 -3.73 -1.96 -5.73
N PHE A 160 -3.32 -0.84 -6.33
CA PHE A 160 -3.83 -0.38 -7.63
C PHE A 160 -3.42 -1.29 -8.80
N THR A 161 -2.25 -1.94 -8.74
CA THR A 161 -1.81 -2.88 -9.78
C THR A 161 -2.25 -4.32 -9.55
N LYS A 162 -2.93 -4.63 -8.43
CA LYS A 162 -3.26 -6.00 -8.03
C LYS A 162 -4.08 -6.76 -9.09
N LEU A 163 -5.00 -6.07 -9.76
CA LEU A 163 -5.81 -6.67 -10.82
C LEU A 163 -4.96 -7.09 -12.03
N VAL A 164 -4.09 -6.19 -12.49
CA VAL A 164 -3.15 -6.45 -13.61
C VAL A 164 -2.19 -7.58 -13.26
N GLU A 165 -1.71 -7.59 -12.02
CA GLU A 165 -0.78 -8.59 -11.52
C GLU A 165 -1.42 -9.98 -11.37
N ARG A 166 -2.67 -10.08 -10.92
CA ARG A 166 -3.46 -11.32 -10.95
C ARG A 166 -3.76 -11.80 -12.37
N LEU A 167 -4.06 -10.88 -13.29
CA LEU A 167 -4.26 -11.20 -14.71
C LEU A 167 -3.03 -11.87 -15.33
N ILE A 168 -1.82 -11.40 -15.03
CA ILE A 168 -0.56 -12.00 -15.52
C ILE A 168 -0.39 -13.46 -15.05
N ARG A 169 -0.99 -13.82 -13.91
CA ARG A 169 -1.03 -15.19 -13.39
C ARG A 169 -2.22 -16.01 -13.89
N GLY A 170 -3.08 -15.45 -14.72
CA GLY A 170 -4.30 -16.10 -15.22
C GLY A 170 -5.45 -16.10 -14.21
N ALA A 171 -5.44 -15.23 -13.20
CA ALA A 171 -6.52 -15.06 -12.25
C ALA A 171 -7.28 -13.74 -12.48
N TRP A 172 -8.62 -13.79 -12.42
CA TRP A 172 -9.47 -12.60 -12.52
C TRP A 172 -10.30 -12.43 -11.27
N THR A 173 -10.20 -11.26 -10.65
CA THR A 173 -10.91 -10.92 -9.41
C THR A 173 -11.33 -9.45 -9.46
N PRO A 174 -12.43 -9.13 -10.15
CA PRO A 174 -12.83 -7.74 -10.40
C PRO A 174 -13.24 -7.00 -9.13
N THR A 175 -13.64 -7.72 -8.08
CA THR A 175 -14.00 -7.16 -6.77
C THR A 175 -12.80 -6.73 -5.93
N ALA A 176 -11.57 -7.09 -6.31
CA ALA A 176 -10.36 -6.78 -5.57
C ALA A 176 -9.72 -5.43 -5.96
N MET A 177 -10.50 -4.52 -6.54
CA MET A 177 -10.02 -3.22 -6.99
C MET A 177 -9.89 -2.24 -5.82
N GLU A 178 -8.69 -1.74 -5.61
CA GLU A 178 -8.36 -0.80 -4.53
C GLU A 178 -9.14 0.53 -4.62
N THR A 179 -9.56 0.93 -5.82
CA THR A 179 -10.41 2.11 -6.03
C THR A 179 -11.85 1.92 -5.56
N MET A 180 -12.36 0.68 -5.58
CA MET A 180 -13.73 0.36 -5.16
C MET A 180 -13.81 0.24 -3.64
N GLN A 181 -12.83 -0.40 -3.01
CA GLN A 181 -12.74 -0.53 -1.56
C GLN A 181 -11.31 -0.18 -1.10
N PRO A 182 -11.04 1.10 -0.82
CA PRO A 182 -9.71 1.53 -0.38
C PRO A 182 -9.32 0.83 0.92
N SER A 183 -8.16 0.18 0.93
CA SER A 183 -7.61 -0.38 2.15
C SER A 183 -7.14 0.72 3.10
N PHE A 184 -6.97 0.36 4.37
CA PHE A 184 -6.32 1.21 5.38
C PHE A 184 -5.03 1.85 4.83
N TYR A 185 -4.23 1.11 4.07
CA TYR A 185 -2.96 1.62 3.53
C TYR A 185 -3.14 2.73 2.50
N THR A 186 -4.18 2.66 1.67
CA THR A 186 -4.53 3.71 0.71
C THR A 186 -5.03 4.93 1.45
N LYS A 187 -5.95 4.76 2.41
CA LYS A 187 -6.49 5.85 3.25
C LYS A 187 -5.38 6.56 4.03
N ALA A 188 -4.51 5.80 4.70
CA ALA A 188 -3.38 6.33 5.45
C ALA A 188 -2.37 7.05 4.54
N SER A 189 -2.09 6.50 3.35
CA SER A 189 -1.21 7.16 2.36
C SER A 189 -1.82 8.44 1.80
N LEU A 190 -3.15 8.49 1.64
CA LEU A 190 -3.88 9.69 1.23
C LEU A 190 -3.75 10.79 2.27
N VAL A 191 -4.06 10.49 3.54
CA VAL A 191 -3.93 11.45 4.65
C VAL A 191 -2.49 11.94 4.78
N ALA A 192 -1.51 11.03 4.74
CA ALA A 192 -0.09 11.40 4.78
C ALA A 192 0.30 12.30 3.60
N SER A 193 -0.22 12.05 2.40
CA SER A 193 0.05 12.89 1.22
C SER A 193 -0.53 14.28 1.39
N VAL A 194 -1.75 14.40 1.94
CA VAL A 194 -2.36 15.70 2.27
C VAL A 194 -1.49 16.47 3.26
N ILE A 195 -1.06 15.81 4.36
CA ILE A 195 -0.21 16.44 5.38
C ILE A 195 1.12 16.89 4.76
N PHE A 196 1.79 16.06 3.95
CA PHE A 196 3.04 16.45 3.29
C PHE A 196 2.88 17.58 2.28
N VAL A 197 1.73 17.69 1.60
CA VAL A 197 1.45 18.82 0.71
C VAL A 197 1.24 20.09 1.52
N LEU A 198 0.48 20.03 2.61
CA LEU A 198 0.27 21.16 3.51
C LEU A 198 1.59 21.63 4.12
N ASP A 199 2.38 20.72 4.67
CA ASP A 199 3.70 20.98 5.25
C ASP A 199 4.66 21.64 4.23
N LYS A 200 4.56 21.26 2.95
CA LYS A 200 5.47 21.77 1.91
C LYS A 200 5.03 23.07 1.23
N LYS A 201 3.73 23.37 1.24
CA LYS A 201 3.14 24.45 0.43
C LYS A 201 2.44 25.52 1.24
N THR A 202 2.20 25.26 2.52
CA THR A 202 1.52 26.19 3.41
C THR A 202 2.27 26.30 4.72
N ASP A 203 2.33 27.49 5.30
CA ASP A 203 2.87 27.71 6.65
C ASP A 203 1.83 27.37 7.75
N LEU A 204 0.75 26.66 7.39
CA LEU A 204 -0.29 26.22 8.33
C LEU A 204 0.26 25.25 9.38
N ILE A 205 1.31 24.49 9.02
CA ILE A 205 2.01 23.61 9.96
C ILE A 205 3.28 24.32 10.39
N SER A 206 3.25 24.97 11.56
CA SER A 206 4.43 25.66 12.13
C SER A 206 5.46 24.71 12.77
N ALA A 207 5.40 23.41 12.45
CA ALA A 207 6.30 22.39 12.99
C ALA A 207 7.44 22.09 12.00
N PRO A 208 8.65 21.69 12.47
CA PRO A 208 9.73 21.30 11.58
C PRO A 208 9.33 20.11 10.69
N HIS A 209 9.68 20.15 9.39
CA HIS A 209 9.38 19.09 8.43
C HIS A 209 9.83 17.69 8.89
N ALA A 210 10.97 17.61 9.58
CA ALA A 210 11.48 16.35 10.14
C ALA A 210 10.50 15.76 11.18
N LEU A 211 9.89 16.60 12.01
CA LEU A 211 8.94 16.20 13.04
C LEU A 211 7.62 15.71 12.41
N VAL A 212 7.12 16.42 11.39
CA VAL A 212 5.92 16.01 10.63
C VAL A 212 6.14 14.64 9.98
N TYR A 213 7.28 14.46 9.29
CA TYR A 213 7.66 13.19 8.69
C TYR A 213 7.76 12.08 9.75
N PHE A 214 8.42 12.34 10.87
CA PHE A 214 8.58 11.37 11.95
C PHE A 214 7.25 10.99 12.59
N GLY A 215 6.33 11.94 12.77
CA GLY A 215 4.97 11.68 13.25
C GLY A 215 4.19 10.73 12.32
N ILE A 216 4.29 10.94 11.00
CA ILE A 216 3.67 10.05 10.00
C ILE A 216 4.28 8.65 10.04
N VAL A 217 5.61 8.55 10.20
CA VAL A 217 6.30 7.25 10.35
C VAL A 217 5.81 6.51 11.57
N ILE A 218 5.73 7.17 12.73
CA ILE A 218 5.21 6.57 13.97
C ILE A 218 3.77 6.10 13.75
N PHE A 219 2.92 6.93 13.12
CA PHE A 219 1.54 6.58 12.82
C PHE A 219 1.44 5.32 11.95
N PHE A 220 2.18 5.23 10.84
CA PHE A 220 2.15 4.03 9.99
C PHE A 220 2.64 2.78 10.71
N VAL A 221 3.76 2.87 11.43
CA VAL A 221 4.29 1.73 12.19
C VAL A 221 3.31 1.31 13.27
N TYR A 222 2.76 2.25 14.04
CA TYR A 222 1.79 1.97 15.10
C TYR A 222 0.58 1.21 14.58
N PHE A 223 -0.11 1.71 13.56
CA PHE A 223 -1.31 1.05 13.04
C PHE A 223 -1.00 -0.28 12.38
N LYS A 224 0.15 -0.43 11.72
CA LYS A 224 0.57 -1.71 11.15
C LYS A 224 0.82 -2.76 12.22
N LEU A 225 1.50 -2.38 13.30
CA LEU A 225 1.76 -3.29 14.43
C LEU A 225 0.47 -3.64 15.17
N SER A 226 -0.40 -2.65 15.42
CA SER A 226 -1.73 -2.87 16.00
C SER A 226 -2.58 -3.81 15.14
N SER A 227 -2.53 -3.68 13.81
CA SER A 227 -3.24 -4.58 12.90
C SER A 227 -2.72 -6.02 12.97
N ILE A 228 -1.41 -6.22 13.09
CA ILE A 228 -0.80 -7.55 13.18
C ILE A 228 -1.02 -8.20 14.55
N LEU A 229 -0.87 -7.43 15.63
CA LEU A 229 -0.87 -7.95 17.01
C LEU A 229 -2.27 -8.00 17.63
N LEU A 230 -3.12 -7.01 17.32
CA LEU A 230 -4.46 -6.86 17.93
C LEU A 230 -5.59 -7.20 16.94
N GLY A 231 -5.28 -7.46 15.67
CA GLY A 231 -6.29 -7.79 14.65
C GLY A 231 -7.18 -6.62 14.25
N ILE A 232 -6.78 -5.38 14.54
CA ILE A 232 -7.55 -4.18 14.17
C ILE A 232 -7.34 -3.91 12.68
N HIS A 233 -8.37 -4.13 11.85
CA HIS A 233 -8.23 -4.14 10.39
C HIS A 233 -8.32 -2.76 9.73
N ASP A 234 -9.19 -1.85 10.20
CA ASP A 234 -9.26 -0.47 9.69
C ASP A 234 -9.87 0.50 10.72
N PRO A 235 -9.07 1.41 11.32
CA PRO A 235 -9.56 2.42 12.26
C PRO A 235 -10.39 3.53 11.61
N PHE A 236 -10.37 3.67 10.28
CA PHE A 236 -11.09 4.74 9.58
C PHE A 236 -12.57 4.41 9.31
N VAL A 237 -12.98 3.14 9.44
CA VAL A 237 -14.36 2.71 9.15
C VAL A 237 -15.43 3.49 9.93
N PRO A 238 -15.28 3.75 11.24
CA PRO A 238 -16.27 4.55 11.97
C PRO A 238 -16.40 5.98 11.44
N PHE A 239 -15.28 6.61 11.06
CA PHE A 239 -15.26 7.96 10.52
C PHE A 239 -15.88 8.03 9.12
N GLU A 240 -15.60 7.03 8.28
CA GLU A 240 -16.19 6.89 6.95
C GLU A 240 -17.70 6.70 7.06
N ASN A 241 -18.16 5.81 7.94
CA ASN A 241 -19.59 5.58 8.17
C ASN A 241 -20.30 6.85 8.66
N LEU A 242 -19.66 7.62 9.54
CA LEU A 242 -20.19 8.89 10.02
C LEU A 242 -20.25 9.93 8.89
N PHE A 243 -19.20 10.04 8.08
CA PHE A 243 -19.18 10.95 6.93
C PHE A 243 -20.25 10.57 5.89
N CYS A 244 -20.37 9.28 5.58
CA CYS A 244 -21.39 8.76 4.68
C CYS A 244 -22.81 9.03 5.22
N ALA A 245 -23.02 8.84 6.52
CA ALA A 245 -24.29 9.15 7.17
C ALA A 245 -24.63 10.63 7.06
N LEU A 246 -23.69 11.52 7.37
CA LEU A 246 -23.92 12.96 7.43
C LEU A 246 -24.01 13.62 6.05
N PHE A 247 -23.11 13.28 5.13
CA PHE A 247 -22.91 14.05 3.90
C PHE A 247 -23.29 13.30 2.62
N LEU A 248 -23.28 11.97 2.62
CA LEU A 248 -23.55 11.15 1.42
C LEU A 248 -24.93 10.48 1.45
N GLY A 249 -25.87 11.05 2.22
CA GLY A 249 -27.26 10.62 2.22
C GLY A 249 -27.56 9.41 3.11
N GLY A 250 -26.62 8.89 3.90
CA GLY A 250 -26.88 7.72 4.76
C GLY A 250 -27.94 7.97 5.84
N ILE A 251 -28.07 9.20 6.34
CA ILE A 251 -29.21 9.60 7.20
C ILE A 251 -30.52 9.57 6.41
N TRP A 252 -30.53 10.07 5.18
CA TRP A 252 -31.73 10.08 4.33
C TRP A 252 -32.17 8.68 3.92
N ASP A 253 -31.23 7.79 3.61
CA ASP A 253 -31.49 6.38 3.30
C ASP A 253 -31.99 5.61 4.53
N SER A 254 -31.44 5.90 5.72
CA SER A 254 -31.90 5.31 6.98
C SER A 254 -33.30 5.80 7.33
N LEU A 255 -33.59 7.09 7.09
CA LEU A 255 -34.92 7.68 7.26
C LEU A 255 -35.92 7.10 6.25
N ALA A 256 -35.52 6.91 4.99
CA ALA A 256 -36.36 6.33 3.94
C ALA A 256 -36.71 4.85 4.22
N LYS A 257 -35.78 4.09 4.82
CA LYS A 257 -36.02 2.73 5.31
C LYS A 257 -36.99 2.70 6.50
N LEU A 258 -36.86 3.65 7.44
CA LEU A 258 -37.77 3.78 8.60
C LEU A 258 -39.16 4.26 8.21
N LEU A 259 -39.27 5.11 7.17
CA LEU A 259 -40.53 5.61 6.61
C LEU A 259 -41.15 4.67 5.55
N GLY A 260 -40.60 3.47 5.36
CA GLY A 260 -41.19 2.42 4.52
C GLY A 260 -41.22 2.71 3.01
N LYS A 261 -40.48 3.72 2.51
CA LYS A 261 -40.55 4.19 1.12
C LYS A 261 -39.45 3.63 0.19
N GLY A 262 -38.79 2.53 0.56
CA GLY A 262 -37.68 2.00 -0.23
C GLY A 262 -37.45 0.50 -0.07
N GLN A 263 -38.39 -0.32 -0.54
CA GLN A 263 -38.01 -1.65 -1.06
C GLN A 263 -37.96 -1.55 -2.59
N PRO A 264 -36.77 -1.59 -3.22
CA PRO A 264 -36.68 -2.18 -4.54
C PRO A 264 -36.98 -3.67 -4.36
N LYS A 265 -38.01 -4.17 -5.04
CA LYS A 265 -38.28 -5.61 -5.16
C LYS A 265 -36.98 -6.33 -5.52
N GLU A 266 -36.57 -7.31 -4.72
CA GLU A 266 -35.66 -8.33 -5.19
C GLU A 266 -36.32 -9.01 -6.39
N GLU A 267 -35.79 -8.78 -7.59
CA GLU A 267 -36.06 -9.66 -8.72
C GLU A 267 -35.40 -11.00 -8.42
N THR A 268 -36.19 -11.91 -7.88
CA THR A 268 -35.95 -13.36 -7.93
C THR A 268 -35.68 -13.74 -9.38
N LYS A 269 -34.41 -13.82 -9.80
CA LYS A 269 -34.07 -14.48 -11.06
C LYS A 269 -34.23 -15.98 -10.87
N ASP A 270 -35.39 -16.45 -11.29
CA ASP A 270 -35.63 -17.80 -11.74
C ASP A 270 -34.46 -18.31 -12.60
N ALA A 271 -33.80 -19.36 -12.11
CA ALA A 271 -33.04 -20.28 -12.94
C ALA A 271 -33.23 -21.71 -12.42
N LYS A 272 -34.50 -22.13 -12.30
CA LYS A 272 -34.87 -23.53 -12.53
C LYS A 272 -35.10 -23.70 -14.03
N LYS A 273 -34.10 -24.20 -14.75
CA LYS A 273 -34.33 -25.11 -15.89
C LYS A 273 -33.19 -26.12 -15.94
N THR A 274 -33.52 -27.31 -15.47
CA THR A 274 -32.96 -28.59 -15.87
C THR A 274 -33.03 -28.72 -17.39
N ASN A 275 -31.90 -29.05 -18.02
CA ASN A 275 -31.69 -30.24 -18.84
C ASN A 275 -30.21 -30.34 -19.18
#